data_AF-A0AAW6TMQ3-F1
#
_entry.id   AF-A0AAW6TMQ3-F1
#
_cell.length_a   1.000
_cell.length_b   1.000
_cell.length_c   1.000
_cell.angle_alpha   90.00
_cell.angle_beta   90.00
_cell.angle_gamma   90.00
#
_symmetry.space_group_name_H-M   'P 1'
#
loop_
_entity.id
_entity.type
_entity.pdbx_description
1 polymer ?
#
loop_
_entity_poly.entity_id
_entity_poly.type
_entity_poly.pdbx_seq_one_letter_code
_entity_poly.pdbx_strand_id
1 'polypeptide(L)'
;MNKNQPNNQEDQEIDLMQISRKIGRLFEWINTFLFKCIQFFVKNAIVILILLVIGVGLGFYLDVTKKTYDHQIIVTPNFESTDYLYSKIELIESKIKEQDTVFLKEIVRIKSPKEIIKIEIKPITDVYKFIENKTENFELIKLMAEGGDIKKILEDNLTSKNYTLHTITFKTKKQTKNTETVEPILNYLNETDYYKKIQKETVNNVQIKMIQNDTIILQINGVLNGFSNMVNGAQKSDKLVYYNENTQLNDVIKTKETLINEQGDHRVELVGLDKIIKDNSATLNIENTDSVNGRLKLVLPILFLFSFILIRLFIGFYRKQSVKANLSN
;
A
#
# COMPACT_ATOMS: atom_id res chain seq x y z
N MET A 1 -58.63 56.90 -20.65
CA MET A 1 -59.31 56.37 -19.44
C MET A 1 -58.61 55.06 -19.12
N ASN A 2 -57.61 55.02 -18.23
CA ASN A 2 -57.69 55.13 -16.75
C ASN A 2 -58.62 54.04 -16.20
N LYS A 3 -58.15 52.99 -15.49
CA LYS A 3 -57.25 53.02 -14.34
C LYS A 3 -56.22 51.87 -14.31
N ASN A 4 -55.03 52.25 -13.84
CA ASN A 4 -53.98 51.38 -13.32
C ASN A 4 -54.23 50.99 -11.85
N GLN A 5 -53.51 49.95 -11.43
CA GLN A 5 -52.97 49.61 -10.10
C GLN A 5 -53.76 48.69 -9.15
N PRO A 6 -53.08 47.90 -8.27
CA PRO A 6 -51.65 47.54 -8.25
C PRO A 6 -51.33 46.05 -8.03
N ASN A 7 -50.05 45.75 -8.27
CA ASN A 7 -49.25 44.64 -7.79
C ASN A 7 -49.49 44.35 -6.29
N ASN A 8 -49.60 43.07 -5.91
CA ASN A 8 -49.32 42.60 -4.55
C ASN A 8 -48.62 41.23 -4.63
N GLN A 9 -47.32 41.29 -4.97
CA GLN A 9 -46.34 40.39 -4.39
C GLN A 9 -46.01 40.92 -2.99
N GLU A 10 -46.78 40.50 -1.98
CA GLU A 10 -46.38 40.43 -0.58
C GLU A 10 -47.51 39.70 0.16
N ASP A 11 -47.13 38.89 1.14
CA ASP A 11 -47.94 37.92 1.87
C ASP A 11 -48.26 36.61 1.13
N GLN A 12 -47.22 35.97 0.58
CA GLN A 12 -47.03 34.55 0.94
C GLN A 12 -46.64 34.51 2.41
N GLU A 13 -47.57 34.86 3.30
CA GLU A 13 -47.55 34.25 4.62
C GLU A 13 -47.53 32.76 4.30
N ILE A 14 -46.39 32.13 4.59
CA ILE A 14 -46.30 30.70 4.64
C ILE A 14 -47.35 30.31 5.67
N ASP A 15 -48.54 29.97 5.18
CA ASP A 15 -49.68 29.65 6.01
C ASP A 15 -49.24 28.43 6.82
N LEU A 16 -48.85 28.68 8.07
CA LEU A 16 -48.39 27.67 9.01
C LEU A 16 -49.47 26.58 9.15
N MET A 17 -50.73 26.91 8.86
CA MET A 17 -51.84 25.98 8.77
C MET A 17 -51.76 25.06 7.54
N GLN A 18 -51.32 25.56 6.38
CA GLN A 18 -51.08 24.71 5.19
C GLN A 18 -49.83 23.85 5.33
N ILE A 19 -48.76 24.35 5.94
CA ILE A 19 -47.57 23.55 6.24
C ILE A 19 -47.87 22.48 7.28
N SER A 20 -48.55 22.81 8.38
CA SER A 20 -48.96 21.82 9.39
C SER A 20 -49.92 20.75 8.83
N ARG A 21 -50.85 21.12 7.94
CA ARG A 21 -51.68 20.15 7.19
C ARG A 21 -50.88 19.29 6.20
N LYS A 22 -49.79 19.81 5.61
CA LYS A 22 -48.87 19.01 4.79
C LYS A 22 -48.05 18.05 5.66
N ILE A 23 -47.55 18.50 6.81
CA ILE A 23 -46.81 17.69 7.79
C ILE A 23 -47.69 16.59 8.38
N GLY A 24 -48.95 16.89 8.74
CA GLY A 24 -49.91 15.90 9.21
C GLY A 24 -50.18 14.81 8.16
N ARG A 25 -50.34 15.18 6.89
CA ARG A 25 -50.46 14.22 5.78
C ARG A 25 -49.21 13.38 5.56
N LEU A 26 -48.02 13.96 5.75
CA LEU A 26 -46.76 13.20 5.72
C LEU A 26 -46.71 12.19 6.87
N PHE A 27 -47.14 12.56 8.08
CA PHE A 27 -47.17 11.66 9.24
C PHE A 27 -48.18 10.52 9.05
N GLU A 28 -49.38 10.80 8.56
CA GLU A 28 -50.37 9.76 8.20
C GLU A 28 -49.86 8.81 7.12
N TRP A 29 -49.16 9.35 6.11
CA TRP A 29 -48.52 8.56 5.07
C TRP A 29 -47.43 7.65 5.64
N ILE A 30 -46.57 8.18 6.54
CA ILE A 30 -45.53 7.40 7.23
C ILE A 30 -46.17 6.30 8.09
N ASN A 31 -47.20 6.60 8.87
CA ASN A 31 -47.88 5.59 9.70
C ASN A 31 -48.51 4.49 8.85
N THR A 32 -49.17 4.88 7.76
CA THR A 32 -49.77 3.92 6.81
C THR A 32 -48.69 3.08 6.13
N PHE A 33 -47.54 3.68 5.80
CA PHE A 33 -46.38 3.00 5.24
C PHE A 33 -45.79 2.00 6.24
N LEU A 34 -45.54 2.41 7.48
CA LEU A 34 -45.05 1.55 8.56
C LEU A 34 -46.00 0.37 8.82
N PHE A 35 -47.31 0.61 8.88
CA PHE A 35 -48.29 -0.46 9.04
C PHE A 35 -48.23 -1.45 7.87
N LYS A 36 -48.13 -0.96 6.62
CA LYS A 36 -47.98 -1.82 5.44
C LYS A 36 -46.66 -2.60 5.46
N CYS A 37 -45.57 -2.00 5.94
CA CYS A 37 -44.29 -2.68 6.13
C CYS A 37 -44.45 -3.83 7.14
N ILE A 38 -44.98 -3.55 8.34
CA ILE A 38 -45.20 -4.57 9.37
C ILE A 38 -46.10 -5.69 8.82
N GLN A 39 -47.22 -5.33 8.19
CA GLN A 39 -48.13 -6.30 7.59
C GLN A 39 -47.46 -7.14 6.51
N PHE A 40 -46.56 -6.56 5.71
CA PHE A 40 -45.78 -7.29 4.72
C PHE A 40 -44.87 -8.33 5.38
N PHE A 41 -44.13 -7.95 6.42
CA PHE A 41 -43.26 -8.89 7.15
C PHE A 41 -44.06 -10.00 7.83
N VAL A 42 -45.20 -9.68 8.45
CA VAL A 42 -46.09 -10.67 9.08
C VAL A 42 -46.67 -11.64 8.04
N LYS A 43 -47.19 -11.13 6.91
CA LYS A 43 -47.77 -11.98 5.84
C LYS A 43 -46.75 -12.89 5.17
N ASN A 44 -45.49 -12.47 5.10
CA ASN A 44 -44.43 -13.22 4.44
C ASN A 44 -43.47 -13.89 5.45
N ALA A 45 -43.84 -13.98 6.74
CA ALA A 45 -42.95 -14.43 7.81
C ALA A 45 -42.30 -15.79 7.53
N ILE A 46 -43.08 -16.76 7.02
CA ILE A 46 -42.58 -18.10 6.68
C ILE A 46 -41.54 -18.04 5.53
N VAL A 47 -41.83 -17.28 4.47
CA VAL A 47 -40.91 -17.13 3.33
C VAL A 47 -39.62 -16.44 3.76
N ILE A 48 -39.74 -15.42 4.61
CA ILE A 48 -38.60 -14.69 5.16
C ILE A 48 -37.74 -15.60 6.04
N LEU A 49 -38.36 -16.41 6.90
CA LEU A 49 -37.64 -17.39 7.72
C LEU A 49 -36.85 -18.38 6.85
N ILE A 50 -37.48 -18.92 5.80
CA ILE A 50 -36.82 -19.84 4.86
C ILE A 50 -35.64 -19.15 4.17
N LEU A 51 -35.82 -17.93 3.67
CA LEU A 51 -34.74 -17.16 3.02
C LEU A 51 -33.58 -16.87 3.97
N LEU A 52 -33.86 -16.56 5.24
CA LEU A 52 -32.81 -16.37 6.24
C LEU A 52 -32.04 -17.67 6.50
N VAL A 53 -32.73 -18.80 6.69
CA VAL A 53 -32.09 -20.10 6.92
C VAL A 53 -31.24 -20.51 5.72
N ILE A 54 -31.76 -20.39 4.50
CA ILE A 54 -31.01 -20.69 3.27
C ILE A 54 -29.84 -19.72 3.10
N GLY A 55 -30.04 -18.42 3.36
CA GLY A 55 -29.01 -17.41 3.28
C GLY A 55 -27.85 -17.68 4.24
N VAL A 56 -28.16 -18.04 5.50
CA VAL A 56 -27.14 -18.36 6.51
C VAL A 56 -26.43 -19.66 6.14
N GLY A 57 -27.18 -20.69 5.73
CA GLY A 57 -26.61 -21.99 5.35
C GLY A 57 -25.67 -21.89 4.14
N LEU A 58 -26.12 -21.25 3.06
CA LEU A 58 -25.27 -21.00 1.88
C LEU A 58 -24.10 -20.07 2.19
N GLY A 59 -24.32 -19.05 3.02
CA GLY A 59 -23.26 -18.12 3.41
C GLY A 59 -22.17 -18.80 4.21
N PHE A 60 -22.54 -19.66 5.17
CA PHE A 60 -21.60 -20.47 5.92
C PHE A 60 -20.82 -21.43 5.02
N TYR A 61 -21.50 -22.12 4.10
CA TYR A 61 -20.85 -23.02 3.15
C TYR A 61 -19.81 -22.29 2.28
N LEU A 62 -20.15 -21.11 1.76
CA LEU A 62 -19.25 -20.33 0.93
C LEU A 62 -18.09 -19.72 1.73
N ASP A 63 -18.34 -19.24 2.96
CA ASP A 63 -17.30 -18.72 3.85
C ASP A 63 -16.24 -19.79 4.19
N VAL A 64 -16.65 -21.05 4.37
CA VAL A 64 -15.73 -22.16 4.66
C VAL A 64 -14.96 -22.61 3.42
N THR A 65 -15.59 -22.60 2.24
CA THR A 65 -15.01 -23.18 1.02
C THR A 65 -14.20 -22.19 0.18
N LYS A 66 -14.51 -20.89 0.24
CA LYS A 66 -13.87 -19.84 -0.56
C LYS A 66 -12.97 -18.95 0.30
N LYS A 67 -12.02 -19.56 0.98
CA LYS A 67 -10.98 -18.80 1.67
C LYS A 67 -10.04 -18.15 0.66
N THR A 68 -9.52 -16.99 1.03
CA THR A 68 -8.42 -16.36 0.31
C THR A 68 -7.36 -15.93 1.30
N TYR A 69 -6.12 -15.91 0.86
CA TYR A 69 -4.96 -15.62 1.68
C TYR A 69 -4.21 -14.44 1.11
N ASP A 70 -3.89 -13.47 1.95
CA ASP A 70 -3.00 -12.37 1.63
C ASP A 70 -1.56 -12.73 1.98
N HIS A 71 -0.65 -12.22 1.17
CA HIS A 71 0.77 -12.43 1.28
C HIS A 71 1.48 -11.11 1.04
N GLN A 72 2.59 -10.92 1.73
CA GLN A 72 3.37 -9.70 1.70
C GLN A 72 4.86 -10.02 1.57
N ILE A 73 5.55 -9.31 0.68
CA ILE A 73 7.00 -9.34 0.55
C ILE A 73 7.49 -7.90 0.67
N ILE A 74 8.34 -7.64 1.66
CA ILE A 74 9.03 -6.35 1.78
C ILE A 74 10.33 -6.45 1.00
N VAL A 75 10.53 -5.52 0.07
CA VAL A 75 11.68 -5.48 -0.82
C VAL A 75 12.33 -4.11 -0.86
N THR A 76 13.62 -4.10 -1.19
CA THR A 76 14.42 -2.90 -1.48
C THR A 76 14.94 -2.99 -2.92
N PRO A 77 14.49 -2.12 -3.85
CA PRO A 77 15.10 -2.03 -5.17
C PRO A 77 16.45 -1.31 -5.06
N ASN A 78 17.52 -1.95 -5.51
CA ASN A 78 18.85 -1.36 -5.61
C ASN A 78 19.11 -0.81 -7.02
N PHE A 79 20.23 -0.11 -7.21
CA PHE A 79 20.71 0.29 -8.55
C PHE A 79 19.68 1.09 -9.37
N GLU A 80 18.86 1.90 -8.70
CA GLU A 80 17.78 2.69 -9.31
C GLU A 80 16.78 1.83 -10.09
N SER A 81 16.62 0.56 -9.69
CA SER A 81 15.75 -0.40 -10.39
C SER A 81 14.27 -0.31 -9.97
N THR A 82 13.81 0.81 -9.41
CA THR A 82 12.42 0.96 -8.93
C THR A 82 11.44 0.87 -10.09
N ASP A 83 11.64 1.61 -11.18
CA ASP A 83 10.73 1.55 -12.33
C ASP A 83 10.70 0.18 -12.99
N TYR A 84 11.86 -0.48 -13.03
CA TYR A 84 11.97 -1.87 -13.48
C TYR A 84 11.14 -2.81 -12.60
N LEU A 85 11.23 -2.69 -11.26
CA LEU A 85 10.45 -3.49 -10.32
C LEU A 85 8.94 -3.30 -10.54
N TYR A 86 8.46 -2.05 -10.62
CA TYR A 86 7.04 -1.75 -10.83
C TYR A 86 6.56 -2.32 -12.17
N SER A 87 7.30 -2.09 -13.26
CA SER A 87 6.95 -2.59 -14.59
C SER A 87 6.85 -4.12 -14.63
N LYS A 88 7.75 -4.82 -13.91
CA LYS A 88 7.73 -6.28 -13.82
C LYS A 88 6.54 -6.81 -13.02
N ILE A 89 6.19 -6.15 -11.91
CA ILE A 89 4.99 -6.51 -11.13
C ILE A 89 3.70 -6.25 -11.92
N GLU A 90 3.62 -5.12 -12.62
CA GLU A 90 2.50 -4.80 -13.50
C GLU A 90 2.34 -5.82 -14.63
N LEU A 91 3.44 -6.30 -15.21
CA LEU A 91 3.41 -7.37 -16.21
C LEU A 91 2.87 -8.68 -15.62
N ILE A 92 3.31 -9.09 -14.42
CA ILE A 92 2.78 -10.29 -13.75
C ILE A 92 1.27 -10.11 -13.49
N GLU A 93 0.84 -8.94 -13.02
CA GLU A 93 -0.57 -8.64 -12.77
C GLU A 93 -1.41 -8.68 -14.06
N SER A 94 -0.91 -8.13 -15.17
CA SER A 94 -1.59 -8.24 -16.48
C SER A 94 -1.76 -9.70 -16.89
N LYS A 95 -0.71 -10.51 -16.70
CA LYS A 95 -0.71 -11.94 -17.04
C LYS A 95 -1.64 -12.77 -16.16
N ILE A 96 -1.80 -12.40 -14.89
CA ILE A 96 -2.83 -12.97 -14.01
C ILE A 96 -4.24 -12.63 -14.51
N LYS A 97 -4.50 -11.37 -14.90
CA LYS A 97 -5.80 -10.94 -15.44
C LYS A 97 -6.16 -11.62 -16.76
N GLU A 98 -5.17 -11.80 -17.64
CA GLU A 98 -5.29 -12.53 -18.90
C GLU A 98 -5.42 -14.05 -18.72
N GLN A 99 -5.24 -14.57 -17.50
CA GLN A 99 -5.18 -16.00 -17.19
C GLN A 99 -4.08 -16.73 -17.97
N ASP A 100 -2.97 -16.04 -18.27
CA ASP A 100 -1.81 -16.57 -18.98
C ASP A 100 -0.97 -17.47 -18.05
N THR A 101 -1.49 -18.68 -17.82
CA THR A 101 -0.85 -19.66 -16.94
C THR A 101 0.47 -20.20 -17.49
N VAL A 102 0.70 -20.07 -18.80
CA VAL A 102 1.96 -20.48 -19.45
C VAL A 102 3.07 -19.52 -19.05
N PHE A 103 2.86 -18.21 -19.21
CA PHE A 103 3.82 -17.20 -18.76
C PHE A 103 4.14 -17.33 -17.26
N LEU A 104 3.10 -17.42 -16.42
CA LEU A 104 3.29 -17.48 -14.97
C LEU A 104 4.03 -18.76 -14.51
N LYS A 105 3.84 -19.87 -15.21
CA LYS A 105 4.47 -21.15 -14.86
C LYS A 105 5.86 -21.33 -15.49
N GLU A 106 6.04 -20.91 -16.73
CA GLU A 106 7.29 -21.16 -17.48
C GLU A 106 8.29 -20.03 -17.34
N ILE A 107 7.81 -18.78 -17.35
CA ILE A 107 8.67 -17.60 -17.23
C ILE A 107 8.87 -17.22 -15.76
N VAL A 108 7.78 -17.03 -15.01
CA VAL A 108 7.87 -16.63 -13.59
C VAL A 108 8.13 -17.84 -12.68
N ARG A 109 7.92 -19.07 -13.16
CA ARG A 109 8.16 -20.33 -12.42
C ARG A 109 7.27 -20.57 -11.20
N ILE A 110 6.10 -19.93 -11.16
CA ILE A 110 5.11 -20.15 -10.11
C ILE A 110 4.51 -21.56 -10.29
N LYS A 111 4.51 -22.37 -9.24
CA LYS A 111 4.04 -23.76 -9.35
C LYS A 111 2.52 -23.86 -9.53
N SER A 112 1.77 -22.97 -8.88
CA SER A 112 0.30 -22.99 -8.84
C SER A 112 -0.31 -21.66 -9.33
N PRO A 113 -0.12 -21.28 -10.61
CA PRO A 113 -0.49 -19.95 -11.10
C PRO A 113 -2.01 -19.68 -11.05
N LYS A 114 -2.85 -20.72 -11.19
CA LYS A 114 -4.33 -20.60 -11.14
C LYS A 114 -4.88 -20.20 -9.77
N GLU A 115 -4.07 -20.37 -8.73
CA GLU A 115 -4.44 -20.06 -7.35
C GLU A 115 -4.17 -18.58 -7.03
N ILE A 116 -3.35 -17.88 -7.83
CA ILE A 116 -3.10 -16.44 -7.66
C ILE A 116 -4.28 -15.65 -8.23
N ILE A 117 -4.75 -14.69 -7.44
CA ILE A 117 -5.91 -13.85 -7.76
C ILE A 117 -5.44 -12.49 -8.28
N LYS A 118 -4.43 -11.91 -7.63
CA LYS A 118 -3.92 -10.56 -7.89
C LYS A 118 -2.52 -10.41 -7.29
N ILE A 119 -1.70 -9.57 -7.89
CA ILE A 119 -0.46 -9.03 -7.33
C ILE A 119 -0.42 -7.51 -7.49
N GLU A 120 0.11 -6.79 -6.51
CA GLU A 120 0.32 -5.35 -6.58
C GLU A 120 1.60 -4.97 -5.83
N ILE A 121 2.13 -3.80 -6.13
CA ILE A 121 3.27 -3.21 -5.42
C ILE A 121 2.90 -1.81 -4.95
N LYS A 122 3.30 -1.48 -3.73
CA LYS A 122 3.15 -0.16 -3.13
C LYS A 122 4.40 0.20 -2.33
N PRO A 123 4.78 1.47 -2.25
CA PRO A 123 5.85 1.89 -1.36
C PRO A 123 5.42 1.84 0.10
N ILE A 124 6.39 1.64 0.99
CA ILE A 124 6.19 1.86 2.43
C ILE A 124 6.48 3.32 2.71
N THR A 125 5.42 4.12 2.85
CA THR A 125 5.50 5.56 3.10
C THR A 125 6.03 5.81 4.51
N ASP A 126 7.31 6.17 4.61
CA ASP A 126 7.96 6.58 5.86
C ASP A 126 8.62 7.94 5.65
N VAL A 127 7.94 8.99 6.12
CA VAL A 127 8.36 10.38 5.91
C VAL A 127 9.69 10.67 6.60
N TYR A 128 9.95 10.07 7.76
CA TYR A 128 11.19 10.29 8.50
C TYR A 128 12.37 9.70 7.75
N LYS A 129 12.24 8.45 7.26
CA LYS A 129 13.29 7.83 6.43
C LYS A 129 13.45 8.51 5.07
N PHE A 130 12.40 9.13 4.55
CA PHE A 130 12.46 9.84 3.29
C PHE A 130 13.33 11.10 3.38
N ILE A 131 13.30 11.82 4.51
CA ILE A 131 14.12 13.03 4.72
C ILE A 131 15.48 12.74 5.36
N GLU A 132 15.67 11.55 5.94
CA GLU A 132 16.90 11.17 6.63
C GLU A 132 18.11 11.31 5.71
N ASN A 133 19.05 12.19 6.10
CA ASN A 133 20.28 12.49 5.37
C ASN A 133 20.07 12.96 3.90
N LYS A 134 18.88 13.48 3.57
CA LYS A 134 18.53 13.99 2.24
C LYS A 134 17.90 15.38 2.37
N THR A 135 18.74 16.41 2.36
CA THR A 135 18.31 17.80 2.53
C THR A 135 17.32 18.22 1.44
N GLU A 136 17.51 17.75 0.22
CA GLU A 136 16.64 18.00 -0.93
C GLU A 136 15.23 17.44 -0.70
N ASN A 137 15.14 16.25 -0.10
CA ASN A 137 13.85 15.64 0.24
C ASN A 137 13.12 16.42 1.34
N PHE A 138 13.86 16.97 2.30
CA PHE A 138 13.29 17.84 3.32
C PHE A 138 12.79 19.16 2.73
N GLU A 139 13.56 19.80 1.85
CA GLU A 139 13.18 21.03 1.14
C GLU A 139 11.93 20.80 0.27
N LEU A 140 11.88 19.66 -0.43
CA LEU A 140 10.72 19.28 -1.23
C LEU A 140 9.45 19.17 -0.36
N ILE A 141 9.52 18.49 0.78
CA ILE A 141 8.39 18.37 1.70
C ILE A 141 7.97 19.74 2.24
N LYS A 142 8.92 20.62 2.54
CA LYS A 142 8.64 21.98 2.98
C LYS A 142 7.87 22.77 1.92
N LEU A 143 8.30 22.73 0.65
CA LEU A 143 7.60 23.36 -0.47
C LEU A 143 6.20 22.77 -0.68
N MET A 144 6.06 21.45 -0.53
CA MET A 144 4.76 20.77 -0.65
C MET A 144 3.79 21.15 0.48
N ALA A 145 4.31 21.32 1.70
CA ALA A 145 3.53 21.77 2.85
C ALA A 145 2.97 23.19 2.67
N GLU A 146 3.66 24.04 1.91
CA GLU A 146 3.20 25.38 1.54
C GLU A 146 2.07 25.34 0.49
N GLY A 147 2.03 24.31 -0.36
CA GLY A 147 1.11 24.19 -1.50
C GLY A 147 -0.20 23.42 -1.27
N GLY A 148 -0.38 22.72 -0.14
CA GLY A 148 -1.62 21.98 0.17
C GLY A 148 -1.41 20.58 0.75
N ASP A 149 -2.39 19.68 0.57
CA ASP A 149 -2.51 18.36 1.23
C ASP A 149 -1.29 17.44 0.98
N ILE A 150 -0.30 17.56 1.88
CA ILE A 150 0.97 16.82 1.91
C ILE A 150 0.72 15.32 1.74
N LYS A 151 -0.34 14.78 2.35
CA LYS A 151 -0.62 13.35 2.34
C LYS A 151 -0.87 12.85 0.92
N LYS A 152 -1.68 13.58 0.15
CA LYS A 152 -2.01 13.22 -1.23
C LYS A 152 -0.77 13.24 -2.13
N ILE A 153 0.21 14.11 -1.84
CA ILE A 153 1.42 14.26 -2.63
C ILE A 153 2.47 13.22 -2.25
N LEU A 154 2.60 12.87 -0.98
CA LEU A 154 3.50 11.79 -0.53
C LEU A 154 3.03 10.40 -0.97
N GLU A 155 1.72 10.23 -1.12
CA GLU A 155 1.09 9.01 -1.64
C GLU A 155 0.98 9.01 -3.17
N ASP A 156 1.39 10.08 -3.87
CA ASP A 156 1.33 10.15 -5.34
C ASP A 156 2.39 9.26 -6.01
N ASN A 157 2.04 8.65 -7.13
CA ASN A 157 2.87 7.65 -7.81
C ASN A 157 4.25 8.18 -8.25
N LEU A 158 4.40 9.49 -8.46
CA LEU A 158 5.66 10.12 -8.88
C LEU A 158 6.66 10.26 -7.72
N THR A 159 6.18 10.63 -6.53
CA THR A 159 7.01 10.81 -5.33
C THR A 159 7.23 9.49 -4.61
N SER A 160 6.20 8.64 -4.60
CA SER A 160 6.15 7.42 -3.79
C SER A 160 7.15 6.34 -4.26
N LYS A 161 7.63 6.41 -5.50
CA LYS A 161 8.71 5.53 -6.00
C LYS A 161 10.08 5.83 -5.39
N ASN A 162 10.26 6.98 -4.74
CA ASN A 162 11.53 7.37 -4.13
C ASN A 162 11.69 6.86 -2.68
N TYR A 163 10.69 6.18 -2.11
CA TYR A 163 10.84 5.49 -0.84
C TYR A 163 11.76 4.27 -0.98
N THR A 164 12.64 4.05 -0.01
CA THR A 164 13.58 2.92 -0.05
C THR A 164 12.89 1.57 -0.02
N LEU A 165 11.85 1.43 0.83
CA LEU A 165 11.18 0.17 1.06
C LEU A 165 9.88 0.08 0.29
N HIS A 166 9.64 -1.08 -0.28
CA HIS A 166 8.46 -1.39 -1.07
C HIS A 166 7.82 -2.68 -0.58
N THR A 167 6.51 -2.76 -0.73
CA THR A 167 5.72 -3.94 -0.42
C THR A 167 5.09 -4.48 -1.68
N ILE A 168 5.43 -5.71 -2.02
CA ILE A 168 4.69 -6.52 -3.00
C ILE A 168 3.63 -7.29 -2.22
N THR A 169 2.35 -7.09 -2.52
CA THR A 169 1.26 -7.91 -1.98
C THR A 169 0.67 -8.79 -3.07
N PHE A 170 0.33 -10.02 -2.72
CA PHE A 170 -0.41 -10.91 -3.62
C PHE A 170 -1.47 -11.68 -2.86
N LYS A 171 -2.51 -12.10 -3.58
CA LYS A 171 -3.64 -12.85 -3.02
C LYS A 171 -3.76 -14.22 -3.67
N THR A 172 -4.05 -15.24 -2.88
CA THR A 172 -4.27 -16.60 -3.37
C THR A 172 -5.56 -17.22 -2.85
N LYS A 173 -6.12 -18.19 -3.59
CA LYS A 173 -7.30 -18.98 -3.17
C LYS A 173 -6.96 -20.06 -2.15
N LYS A 174 -5.70 -20.47 -2.07
CA LYS A 174 -5.19 -21.49 -1.15
C LYS A 174 -3.88 -21.04 -0.54
N GLN A 175 -3.53 -21.65 0.59
CA GLN A 175 -2.21 -21.45 1.16
C GLN A 175 -1.11 -21.82 0.16
N THR A 176 0.03 -21.14 0.27
CA THR A 176 1.21 -21.41 -0.54
C THR A 176 2.47 -21.39 0.32
N LYS A 177 3.57 -21.89 -0.23
CA LYS A 177 4.89 -21.90 0.40
C LYS A 177 5.82 -20.92 -0.32
N ASN A 178 6.86 -20.50 0.41
CA ASN A 178 7.89 -19.61 -0.11
C ASN A 178 8.48 -20.11 -1.44
N THR A 179 8.85 -21.40 -1.47
CA THR A 179 9.47 -22.08 -2.63
C THR A 179 8.55 -22.30 -3.82
N GLU A 180 7.25 -22.04 -3.67
CA GLU A 180 6.26 -22.27 -4.74
C GLU A 180 5.85 -20.98 -5.45
N THR A 181 6.02 -19.84 -4.77
CA THR A 181 5.48 -18.55 -5.23
C THR A 181 6.45 -17.40 -4.99
N VAL A 182 6.89 -17.17 -3.75
CA VAL A 182 7.76 -16.02 -3.40
C VAL A 182 9.11 -16.12 -4.09
N GLU A 183 9.83 -17.22 -3.93
CA GLU A 183 11.13 -17.45 -4.55
C GLU A 183 11.07 -17.33 -6.08
N PRO A 184 10.11 -17.98 -6.79
CA PRO A 184 9.92 -17.78 -8.22
C PRO A 184 9.75 -16.30 -8.62
N ILE A 185 8.90 -15.54 -7.91
CA ILE A 185 8.71 -14.11 -8.17
C ILE A 185 10.02 -13.34 -7.97
N LEU A 186 10.70 -13.54 -6.84
CA LEU A 186 11.96 -12.84 -6.54
C LEU A 186 13.07 -13.20 -7.54
N ASN A 187 13.15 -14.45 -7.98
CA ASN A 187 14.10 -14.90 -8.99
C ASN A 187 13.84 -14.20 -10.33
N TYR A 188 12.58 -14.17 -10.77
CA TYR A 188 12.17 -13.46 -11.99
C TYR A 188 12.51 -11.96 -11.92
N LEU A 189 12.29 -11.32 -10.77
CA LEU A 189 12.63 -9.92 -10.56
C LEU A 189 14.15 -9.67 -10.63
N ASN A 190 14.98 -10.62 -10.21
CA ASN A 190 16.44 -10.50 -10.23
C ASN A 190 17.08 -11.00 -11.55
N GLU A 191 16.29 -11.39 -12.55
CA GLU A 191 16.78 -11.95 -13.81
C GLU A 191 16.86 -10.89 -14.92
N THR A 192 17.95 -10.10 -14.91
CA THR A 192 18.18 -9.04 -15.92
C THR A 192 19.66 -8.76 -16.15
N ASP A 193 20.09 -8.75 -17.42
CA ASP A 193 21.51 -8.59 -17.77
C ASP A 193 22.06 -7.21 -17.48
N TYR A 194 21.25 -6.16 -17.66
CA TYR A 194 21.67 -4.79 -17.43
C TYR A 194 22.01 -4.58 -15.95
N TYR A 195 21.05 -4.85 -15.05
CA TYR A 195 21.27 -4.60 -13.62
C TYR A 195 22.24 -5.59 -12.98
N LYS A 196 22.41 -6.81 -13.52
CA LYS A 196 23.48 -7.73 -13.06
C LYS A 196 24.88 -7.14 -13.29
N LYS A 197 25.09 -6.45 -14.43
CA LYS A 197 26.36 -5.77 -14.70
C LYS A 197 26.56 -4.58 -13.76
N ILE A 198 25.53 -3.77 -13.56
CA ILE A 198 25.59 -2.64 -12.62
C ILE A 198 25.87 -3.12 -11.20
N GLN A 199 25.14 -4.14 -10.73
CA GLN A 199 25.35 -4.76 -9.42
C GLN A 199 26.81 -5.15 -9.21
N LYS A 200 27.39 -5.88 -10.18
CA LYS A 200 28.77 -6.33 -10.11
C LYS A 200 29.75 -5.16 -9.94
N GLU A 201 29.62 -4.12 -10.77
CA GLU A 201 30.54 -2.98 -10.68
C GLU A 201 30.32 -2.15 -9.41
N THR A 202 29.08 -2.00 -8.93
CA THR A 202 28.81 -1.32 -7.66
C THR A 202 29.44 -2.07 -6.48
N VAL A 203 29.29 -3.40 -6.43
CA VAL A 203 29.92 -4.23 -5.39
C VAL A 203 31.46 -4.12 -5.46
N ASN A 204 32.03 -4.17 -6.67
CA ASN A 204 33.47 -4.00 -6.86
C ASN A 204 33.94 -2.62 -6.37
N ASN A 205 33.20 -1.56 -6.66
CA ASN A 205 33.56 -0.20 -6.24
C ASN A 205 33.59 -0.09 -4.71
N VAL A 206 32.60 -0.64 -4.01
CA VAL A 206 32.57 -0.68 -2.54
C VAL A 206 33.77 -1.47 -2.01
N GLN A 207 34.06 -2.63 -2.58
CA GLN A 207 35.21 -3.46 -2.16
C GLN A 207 36.55 -2.76 -2.38
N ILE A 208 36.75 -2.12 -3.53
CA ILE A 208 37.97 -1.34 -3.82
C ILE A 208 38.12 -0.22 -2.81
N LYS A 209 37.03 0.51 -2.51
CA LYS A 209 37.03 1.59 -1.53
C LYS A 209 37.38 1.09 -0.13
N MET A 210 36.83 -0.06 0.28
CA MET A 210 37.21 -0.71 1.54
C MET A 210 38.71 -1.04 1.58
N ILE A 211 39.27 -1.64 0.52
CA ILE A 211 40.71 -1.96 0.48
C ILE A 211 41.58 -0.70 0.60
N GLN A 212 41.17 0.39 -0.06
CA GLN A 212 41.87 1.67 0.03
C GLN A 212 41.76 2.28 1.43
N ASN A 213 40.57 2.25 2.04
CA ASN A 213 40.35 2.71 3.41
C ASN A 213 41.23 1.96 4.41
N ASP A 214 41.33 0.63 4.29
CA ASP A 214 42.22 -0.18 5.14
C ASP A 214 43.69 0.22 4.95
N THR A 215 44.11 0.49 3.72
CA THR A 215 45.46 0.96 3.41
C THR A 215 45.75 2.33 4.04
N ILE A 216 44.81 3.27 3.95
CA ILE A 216 44.93 4.61 4.55
C ILE A 216 44.98 4.51 6.08
N ILE A 217 44.14 3.68 6.69
CA ILE A 217 44.17 3.43 8.14
C ILE A 217 45.53 2.89 8.58
N LEU A 218 46.13 1.97 7.82
CA LEU A 218 47.48 1.47 8.10
C LEU A 218 48.55 2.56 8.00
N GLN A 219 48.46 3.44 7.00
CA GLN A 219 49.37 4.60 6.88
C GLN A 219 49.22 5.55 8.06
N ILE A 220 47.98 5.86 8.48
CA ILE A 220 47.71 6.68 9.67
C ILE A 220 48.32 6.03 10.92
N ASN A 221 48.16 4.72 11.10
CA ASN A 221 48.80 4.01 12.21
C ASN A 221 50.32 4.19 12.19
N GLY A 222 50.95 4.13 11.01
CA GLY A 222 52.38 4.41 10.82
C GLY A 222 52.77 5.81 11.29
N VAL A 223 52.02 6.84 10.91
CA VAL A 223 52.26 8.25 11.33
C VAL A 223 52.12 8.39 12.85
N LEU A 224 51.05 7.86 13.43
CA LEU A 224 50.77 7.93 14.88
C LEU A 224 51.87 7.22 15.68
N ASN A 225 52.31 6.03 15.23
CA ASN A 225 53.39 5.28 15.87
C ASN A 225 54.74 6.02 15.74
N GLY A 226 55.03 6.61 14.57
CA GLY A 226 56.22 7.42 14.35
C GLY A 226 56.30 8.62 15.30
N PHE A 227 55.18 9.31 15.50
CA PHE A 227 55.07 10.40 16.47
C PHE A 227 55.32 9.91 17.92
N SER A 228 54.65 8.83 18.34
CA SER A 228 54.81 8.26 19.68
C SER A 228 56.27 7.86 19.97
N ASN A 229 56.94 7.23 19.01
CA ASN A 229 58.34 6.82 19.15
C ASN A 229 59.30 8.01 19.25
N MET A 230 59.02 9.11 18.56
CA MET A 230 59.82 10.34 18.62
C MET A 230 59.67 11.06 19.95
N VAL A 231 58.46 11.07 20.54
CA VAL A 231 58.22 11.63 21.88
C VAL A 231 58.91 10.82 22.98
N ASN A 232 58.97 9.50 22.82
CA ASN A 232 59.60 8.59 23.80
C ASN A 232 61.13 8.43 23.60
N GLY A 233 61.67 8.83 22.44
CA GLY A 233 63.10 8.76 22.11
C GLY A 233 63.84 10.05 22.44
N ALA A 234 64.71 10.02 23.45
CA ALA A 234 65.45 11.17 23.92
C ALA A 234 66.42 11.80 22.88
N GLN A 235 66.03 12.94 22.31
CA GLN A 235 66.94 14.09 22.13
C GLN A 235 66.20 15.40 22.43
N LYS A 236 66.36 15.87 23.68
CA LYS A 236 66.11 17.27 24.06
C LYS A 236 67.12 18.15 23.32
N SER A 237 66.82 18.54 22.09
CA SER A 237 67.56 19.63 21.43
C SER A 237 66.79 20.93 21.64
N ASP A 238 67.48 22.00 22.04
CA ASP A 238 66.94 23.33 22.40
C ASP A 238 66.24 24.10 21.26
N LYS A 239 65.75 23.40 20.22
CA LYS A 239 65.04 23.95 19.06
C LYS A 239 63.56 23.53 19.01
N LEU A 240 62.94 23.30 20.16
CA LEU A 240 61.54 22.87 20.31
C LEU A 240 60.49 23.99 20.08
N VAL A 241 60.87 25.13 19.48
CA VAL A 241 60.02 26.33 19.39
C VAL A 241 58.95 26.24 18.28
N TYR A 242 58.92 25.19 17.45
CA TYR A 242 58.04 25.14 16.25
C TYR A 242 57.03 23.99 16.18
N TYR A 243 56.67 23.33 17.28
CA TYR A 243 55.67 22.24 17.21
C TYR A 243 54.45 22.51 18.08
N ASN A 244 53.77 23.61 17.79
CA ASN A 244 52.40 23.85 18.23
C ASN A 244 51.41 23.29 17.17
N GLU A 245 51.58 22.02 16.78
CA GLU A 245 50.76 21.31 15.78
C GLU A 245 49.81 20.26 16.39
N ASN A 246 49.47 20.38 17.68
CA ASN A 246 48.53 19.46 18.34
C ASN A 246 47.14 19.39 17.65
N THR A 247 46.78 20.39 16.84
CA THR A 247 45.54 20.38 16.05
C THR A 247 45.56 19.37 14.90
N GLN A 248 46.71 19.18 14.23
CA GLN A 248 46.80 18.29 13.06
C GLN A 248 46.72 16.80 13.45
N LEU A 249 47.25 16.42 14.62
CA LEU A 249 47.16 15.05 15.13
C LEU A 249 45.72 14.64 15.43
N ASN A 250 44.95 15.56 15.99
CA ASN A 250 43.53 15.36 16.26
C ASN A 250 42.75 15.14 14.95
N ASP A 251 43.07 15.86 13.87
CA ASP A 251 42.43 15.69 12.57
C ASP A 251 42.77 14.32 11.94
N VAL A 252 44.01 13.85 12.11
CA VAL A 252 44.42 12.50 11.69
C VAL A 252 43.66 11.40 12.44
N ILE A 253 43.48 11.56 13.76
CA ILE A 253 42.72 10.60 14.58
C ILE A 253 41.24 10.59 14.18
N LYS A 254 40.64 11.78 14.00
CA LYS A 254 39.24 11.91 13.53
C LYS A 254 39.04 11.31 12.14
N THR A 255 40.00 11.50 11.24
CA THR A 255 39.98 10.88 9.90
C THR A 255 40.00 9.36 10.03
N LYS A 256 40.85 8.81 10.90
CA LYS A 256 40.87 7.37 11.15
C LYS A 256 39.54 6.85 11.71
N GLU A 257 38.95 7.54 12.68
CA GLU A 257 37.62 7.19 13.22
C GLU A 257 36.55 7.18 12.12
N THR A 258 36.55 8.21 11.27
CA THR A 258 35.63 8.31 10.12
C THR A 258 35.79 7.12 9.17
N LEU A 259 37.02 6.77 8.78
CA LEU A 259 37.30 5.63 7.89
C LEU A 259 36.89 4.29 8.52
N ILE A 260 37.02 4.14 9.84
CA ILE A 260 36.58 2.92 10.55
C ILE A 260 35.06 2.82 10.56
N ASN A 261 34.35 3.93 10.78
CA ASN A 261 32.88 3.94 10.73
C ASN A 261 32.39 3.66 9.31
N GLU A 262 33.00 4.30 8.31
CA GLU A 262 32.70 4.06 6.89
C GLU A 262 32.94 2.61 6.48
N GLN A 263 33.97 1.95 7.01
CA GLN A 263 34.18 0.50 6.83
C GLN A 263 33.03 -0.34 7.42
N GLY A 264 32.52 0.05 8.58
CA GLY A 264 31.34 -0.56 9.18
C GLY A 264 30.13 -0.45 8.27
N ASP A 265 29.88 0.75 7.75
CA ASP A 265 28.74 1.05 6.87
C ASP A 265 28.84 0.27 5.54
N HIS A 266 30.02 0.25 4.90
CA HIS A 266 30.23 -0.50 3.66
C HIS A 266 30.03 -2.01 3.82
N ARG A 267 30.35 -2.59 4.99
CA ARG A 267 30.07 -4.02 5.27
C ARG A 267 28.58 -4.31 5.32
N VAL A 268 27.80 -3.40 5.91
CA VAL A 268 26.33 -3.51 5.95
C VAL A 268 25.74 -3.26 4.56
N GLU A 269 26.26 -2.28 3.83
CA GLU A 269 25.87 -1.96 2.46
C GLU A 269 25.99 -3.18 1.53
N LEU A 270 27.11 -3.91 1.59
CA LEU A 270 27.32 -5.12 0.79
C LEU A 270 26.26 -6.22 1.01
N VAL A 271 25.65 -6.29 2.20
CA VAL A 271 24.54 -7.23 2.46
C VAL A 271 23.29 -6.85 1.67
N GLY A 272 23.06 -5.55 1.46
CA GLY A 272 21.96 -5.03 0.65
C GLY A 272 22.20 -5.20 -0.85
N LEU A 273 23.45 -5.08 -1.31
CA LEU A 273 23.83 -5.11 -2.72
C LEU A 273 23.91 -6.52 -3.35
N ASP A 274 23.64 -7.59 -2.59
CA ASP A 274 23.69 -8.98 -3.07
C ASP A 274 22.57 -9.33 -4.09
N LYS A 275 21.53 -8.51 -4.20
CA LYS A 275 20.42 -8.65 -5.16
C LYS A 275 20.06 -7.32 -5.80
N ILE A 276 19.48 -7.36 -6.99
CA ILE A 276 18.91 -6.19 -7.68
C ILE A 276 17.65 -5.76 -6.93
N ILE A 277 16.75 -6.71 -6.68
CA ILE A 277 15.60 -6.54 -5.80
C ILE A 277 15.86 -7.38 -4.57
N LYS A 278 16.29 -6.73 -3.48
CA LYS A 278 16.57 -7.38 -2.20
C LYS A 278 15.26 -7.69 -1.49
N ASP A 279 15.10 -8.93 -1.04
CA ASP A 279 14.04 -9.33 -0.12
C ASP A 279 14.47 -9.08 1.33
N ASN A 280 13.66 -8.30 2.05
CA ASN A 280 13.90 -7.95 3.45
C ASN A 280 13.10 -8.90 4.36
N SER A 281 11.86 -9.23 3.98
CA SER A 281 11.02 -10.19 4.67
C SER A 281 9.87 -10.67 3.80
N ALA A 282 9.32 -11.84 4.12
CA ALA A 282 8.10 -12.35 3.52
C ALA A 282 7.15 -12.87 4.60
N THR A 283 5.87 -12.53 4.50
CA THR A 283 4.79 -13.03 5.36
C THR A 283 3.74 -13.68 4.48
N LEU A 284 3.40 -14.92 4.78
CA LEU A 284 2.52 -15.75 3.95
C LEU A 284 1.31 -16.23 4.72
N ASN A 285 0.25 -16.52 3.96
CA ASN A 285 -0.93 -17.23 4.43
C ASN A 285 -1.74 -16.48 5.51
N ILE A 286 -1.78 -15.14 5.45
CA ILE A 286 -2.70 -14.35 6.28
C ILE A 286 -4.11 -14.58 5.74
N GLU A 287 -5.02 -15.15 6.54
CA GLU A 287 -6.41 -15.34 6.10
C GLU A 287 -7.08 -13.98 5.87
N ASN A 288 -7.52 -13.72 4.64
CA ASN A 288 -8.18 -12.47 4.30
C ASN A 288 -9.61 -12.49 4.88
N THR A 289 -9.93 -11.51 5.71
CA THR A 289 -11.28 -11.32 6.27
C THR A 289 -11.89 -9.97 5.87
N ASP A 290 -11.36 -9.38 4.80
CA ASP A 290 -11.76 -8.07 4.31
C ASP A 290 -13.08 -8.14 3.55
N SER A 291 -13.81 -7.02 3.58
CA SER A 291 -15.06 -6.83 2.85
C SER A 291 -16.09 -7.92 3.17
N VAL A 292 -16.41 -8.79 2.20
CA VAL A 292 -17.40 -9.86 2.31
C VAL A 292 -16.79 -11.22 2.64
N ASN A 293 -15.46 -11.34 2.59
CA ASN A 293 -14.78 -12.62 2.77
C ASN A 293 -14.87 -13.07 4.25
N GLY A 294 -15.40 -14.27 4.48
CA GLY A 294 -15.69 -14.77 5.84
C GLY A 294 -16.92 -14.13 6.50
N ARG A 295 -17.66 -13.29 5.79
CA ARG A 295 -18.87 -12.60 6.26
C ARG A 295 -20.11 -12.91 5.40
N LEU A 296 -20.03 -13.84 4.44
CA LEU A 296 -21.17 -14.19 3.57
C LEU A 296 -22.34 -14.78 4.35
N LYS A 297 -22.09 -15.45 5.48
CA LYS A 297 -23.14 -15.90 6.42
C LYS A 297 -24.03 -14.77 6.94
N LEU A 298 -23.55 -13.52 6.93
CA LEU A 298 -24.33 -12.32 7.29
C LEU A 298 -24.85 -11.58 6.06
N VAL A 299 -24.04 -11.50 4.99
CA VAL A 299 -24.38 -10.74 3.78
C VAL A 299 -25.48 -11.41 2.95
N LEU A 300 -25.42 -12.74 2.74
CA LEU A 300 -26.39 -13.46 1.90
C LEU A 300 -27.83 -13.44 2.45
N PRO A 301 -28.09 -13.63 3.75
CA PRO A 301 -29.43 -13.47 4.30
C PRO A 301 -30.03 -12.09 4.01
N ILE A 302 -29.23 -11.02 4.20
CA ILE A 302 -29.65 -9.64 3.94
C ILE A 302 -29.92 -9.44 2.46
N LEU A 303 -29.05 -9.96 1.58
CA LEU A 303 -29.19 -9.85 0.13
C LEU A 303 -30.45 -10.58 -0.37
N PHE A 304 -30.74 -11.78 0.14
CA PHE A 304 -31.96 -12.51 -0.19
C PHE A 304 -33.22 -11.80 0.29
N LEU A 305 -33.20 -11.26 1.50
CA LEU A 305 -34.31 -10.50 2.05
C LEU A 305 -34.56 -9.22 1.24
N PHE A 306 -33.50 -8.49 0.90
CA PHE A 306 -33.57 -7.29 0.09
C PHE A 306 -34.10 -7.59 -1.32
N SER A 307 -33.56 -8.63 -1.98
CA SER A 307 -34.03 -9.09 -3.29
C SER A 307 -35.51 -9.48 -3.25
N PHE A 308 -35.94 -10.22 -2.23
CA PHE A 308 -37.34 -10.59 -2.05
C PHE A 308 -38.27 -9.37 -1.92
N ILE A 309 -37.87 -8.37 -1.12
CA ILE A 309 -38.62 -7.11 -0.97
C ILE A 309 -38.72 -6.40 -2.32
N LEU A 310 -37.61 -6.25 -3.05
CA LEU A 310 -37.58 -5.60 -4.37
C LEU A 310 -38.48 -6.31 -5.37
N ILE A 311 -38.41 -7.64 -5.45
CA ILE A 311 -39.25 -8.45 -6.34
C ILE A 311 -40.73 -8.26 -5.99
N ARG A 312 -41.10 -8.28 -4.71
CA ARG A 312 -42.49 -8.07 -4.26
C ARG A 312 -43.00 -6.67 -4.58
N LEU A 313 -42.18 -5.64 -4.37
CA LEU A 313 -42.50 -4.26 -4.73
C LEU A 313 -42.70 -4.12 -6.25
N PHE A 314 -41.81 -4.73 -7.05
CA PHE A 314 -41.89 -4.72 -8.50
C PHE A 314 -43.16 -5.41 -9.01
N ILE A 315 -43.49 -6.60 -8.50
CA ILE A 315 -44.73 -7.31 -8.85
C ILE A 315 -45.96 -6.48 -8.46
N GLY A 316 -45.95 -5.86 -7.28
CA GLY A 316 -47.05 -5.01 -6.83
C GLY A 316 -47.23 -3.77 -7.70
N PHE A 317 -46.13 -3.14 -8.12
CA PHE A 317 -46.13 -2.02 -9.06
C PHE A 317 -46.67 -2.45 -10.44
N TYR A 318 -46.12 -3.52 -11.01
CA TYR A 318 -46.52 -4.05 -12.31
C TYR A 318 -48.03 -4.35 -12.36
N ARG A 319 -48.56 -5.06 -11.36
CA ARG A 319 -50.00 -5.37 -11.27
C ARG A 319 -50.89 -4.13 -11.22
N LYS A 320 -50.45 -3.07 -10.51
CA LYS A 320 -51.20 -1.81 -10.48
C LYS A 320 -51.23 -1.12 -11.84
N GLN A 321 -50.11 -1.12 -12.54
CA GLN A 321 -50.00 -0.48 -13.85
C GLN A 321 -50.74 -1.28 -14.93
N SER A 322 -50.69 -2.62 -14.88
CA SER A 322 -51.42 -3.46 -15.84
C SER A 322 -52.94 -3.31 -15.71
N VAL A 323 -53.47 -3.22 -14.48
CA VAL A 323 -54.91 -2.97 -14.26
C VAL A 323 -55.32 -1.60 -14.79
N LYS A 324 -54.50 -0.55 -14.61
CA LYS A 324 -54.78 0.78 -15.18
C LYS A 324 -54.77 0.77 -16.71
N ALA A 325 -53.81 0.06 -17.32
CA ALA A 325 -53.74 -0.08 -18.77
C ALA A 325 -54.99 -0.80 -19.34
N ASN A 326 -55.49 -1.82 -18.65
CA ASN A 326 -56.67 -2.55 -19.07
C ASN A 326 -58.00 -1.80 -18.83
N LEU A 327 -58.04 -0.82 -17.93
CA LEU A 327 -59.21 0.03 -17.67
C LEU A 327 -59.25 1.29 -18.55
N SER A 328 -58.16 1.56 -19.30
CA SER A 328 -58.04 2.72 -20.21
C SER A 328 -58.15 2.33 -21.70
N ASN A 329 -58.36 1.05 -22.00
CA ASN A 329 -58.75 0.50 -23.30
C ASN A 329 -60.21 0.04 -23.25
#